data_AF-A0A292RL85-F1
#
_entry.id   AF-A0A292RL85-F1
#
_cell.length_a   1.000
_cell.length_b   1.000
_cell.length_c   1.000
_cell.angle_alpha   90.00
_cell.angle_beta   90.00
_cell.angle_gamma   90.00
#
_symmetry.space_group_name_H-M   'P 1'
#
loop_
_entity.id
_entity.type
_entity.pdbx_description
1 polymer ?
#
loop_
_entity_poly.entity_id
_entity_poly.type
_entity_poly.pdbx_seq_one_letter_code
_entity_poly.pdbx_strand_id
1 'polypeptide(L)'
;MRPSKQIYPIERIISAASYLTAGGAGFIWLLIAAIMKKHVTPFLLYHIMQSIFLSILYFIIATLAELVYAILYRIPLINAIPYFANMPLPFLFGLSAIQGLTTALILYLAITSFMGLYSYIPWVSDIININTGRK
;
A
#
# COMPACT_ATOMS: atom_id res chain seq x y z
N MET A 1 -5.80 -18.97 12.36
CA MET A 1 -5.43 -18.65 10.96
C MET A 1 -6.01 -19.76 10.09
N ARG A 2 -7.03 -19.47 9.25
CA ARG A 2 -7.59 -20.50 8.34
C ARG A 2 -6.62 -20.68 7.16
N PRO A 3 -6.13 -21.90 6.87
CA PRO A 3 -5.33 -22.12 5.68
C PRO A 3 -6.26 -21.92 4.47
N SER A 4 -5.95 -20.95 3.61
CA SER A 4 -6.69 -20.80 2.36
C SER A 4 -6.36 -21.98 1.45
N LYS A 5 -7.28 -22.26 0.51
CA LYS A 5 -6.99 -22.96 -0.75
C LYS A 5 -5.56 -22.68 -1.21
N GLN A 6 -4.87 -23.72 -1.69
CA GLN A 6 -3.50 -23.67 -2.20
C GLN A 6 -3.28 -22.40 -3.03
N ILE A 7 -2.45 -21.48 -2.51
CA ILE A 7 -2.13 -20.20 -3.16
C ILE A 7 -1.07 -20.48 -4.21
N TYR A 8 -1.31 -20.05 -5.45
CA TYR A 8 -0.34 -20.29 -6.52
C TYR A 8 0.86 -19.34 -6.38
N PRO A 9 2.10 -19.80 -6.69
CA PRO A 9 3.30 -18.95 -6.61
C PRO A 9 3.18 -17.64 -7.41
N ILE A 10 2.53 -17.69 -8.57
CA ILE A 10 2.30 -16.51 -9.40
C ILE A 10 1.44 -15.46 -8.69
N GLU A 11 0.44 -15.87 -7.90
CA GLU A 11 -0.43 -14.96 -7.15
C GLU A 11 0.34 -14.24 -6.04
N ARG A 12 1.30 -14.93 -5.41
CA ARG A 12 2.19 -14.36 -4.40
C ARG A 12 3.07 -13.26 -5.00
N ILE A 13 3.62 -13.52 -6.19
CA ILE A 13 4.44 -12.54 -6.93
C ILE A 13 3.61 -11.31 -7.32
N ILE A 14 2.43 -11.52 -7.91
CA ILE A 14 1.57 -10.40 -8.34
C ILE A 14 1.07 -9.62 -7.12
N SER A 15 0.72 -10.29 -6.03
CA SER A 15 0.28 -9.62 -4.79
C SER A 15 1.38 -8.73 -4.23
N ALA A 16 2.61 -9.23 -4.15
CA ALA A 16 3.76 -8.45 -3.68
C ALA A 16 4.07 -7.28 -4.64
N ALA A 17 4.09 -7.54 -5.94
CA ALA A 17 4.31 -6.52 -6.96
C ALA A 17 3.24 -5.42 -6.94
N SER A 18 1.99 -5.77 -6.58
CA SER A 18 0.90 -4.80 -6.44
C SER A 18 1.21 -3.76 -5.38
N TYR A 19 1.77 -4.13 -4.23
CA TYR A 19 2.20 -3.14 -3.23
C TYR A 19 3.38 -2.29 -3.70
N LEU A 20 4.38 -2.90 -4.34
CA LEU A 20 5.57 -2.18 -4.83
C LEU A 20 5.27 -1.21 -5.97
N THR A 21 4.16 -1.41 -6.68
CA THR A 21 3.73 -0.57 -7.82
C THR A 21 2.46 0.22 -7.52
N ALA A 22 2.13 0.43 -6.24
CA ALA A 22 0.97 1.22 -5.80
C ALA A 22 -0.38 0.75 -6.42
N GLY A 23 -0.51 -0.56 -6.63
CA GLY A 23 -1.66 -1.23 -7.25
C GLY A 23 -1.54 -1.46 -8.75
N GLY A 24 -0.53 -0.88 -9.42
CA GLY A 24 -0.38 -0.95 -10.88
C GLY A 24 -0.26 -2.37 -11.43
N ALA A 25 0.63 -3.20 -10.87
CA ALA A 25 0.80 -4.60 -11.29
C ALA A 25 -0.49 -5.42 -11.10
N GLY A 26 -1.19 -5.19 -9.99
CA GLY A 26 -2.48 -5.81 -9.69
C GLY A 26 -3.57 -5.41 -10.68
N PHE A 27 -3.63 -4.12 -10.99
CA PHE A 27 -4.57 -3.59 -11.98
C PHE A 27 -4.34 -4.18 -13.37
N ILE A 28 -3.07 -4.25 -13.82
CA ILE A 28 -2.72 -4.91 -15.09
C ILE A 28 -3.16 -6.38 -15.07
N TRP A 29 -2.96 -7.08 -13.96
CA TRP A 29 -3.41 -8.47 -13.84
C TRP A 29 -4.93 -8.62 -13.92
N LEU A 30 -5.71 -7.71 -13.32
CA LEU A 30 -7.16 -7.70 -13.45
C LEU A 30 -7.61 -7.55 -14.91
N LEU A 31 -6.95 -6.67 -15.68
CA LEU A 31 -7.22 -6.52 -17.11
C LEU A 31 -6.93 -7.81 -17.89
N ILE A 32 -5.79 -8.44 -17.64
CA ILE A 32 -5.42 -9.72 -18.27
C ILE A 32 -6.44 -10.80 -17.90
N ALA A 33 -6.79 -10.92 -16.63
CA ALA A 33 -7.77 -11.90 -16.16
C ALA A 33 -9.16 -11.69 -16.79
N ALA A 34 -9.59 -10.44 -16.96
CA ALA A 34 -10.84 -10.09 -17.62
C ALA A 34 -10.84 -10.49 -19.10
N ILE A 35 -9.75 -10.20 -19.84
CA ILE A 35 -9.59 -10.58 -21.26
C ILE A 35 -9.57 -12.10 -21.41
N MET A 36 -8.85 -12.80 -20.54
CA MET A 36 -8.75 -14.26 -20.54
C MET A 36 -9.99 -14.96 -19.97
N LYS A 37 -10.99 -14.22 -19.48
CA LYS A 37 -12.16 -14.74 -18.77
C LYS A 37 -11.79 -15.68 -17.61
N LYS A 38 -10.68 -15.39 -16.91
CA LYS A 38 -10.19 -16.16 -15.76
C LYS A 38 -10.70 -15.57 -14.45
N HIS A 39 -11.04 -16.46 -13.52
CA HIS A 39 -11.42 -16.07 -12.16
C HIS A 39 -10.17 -15.66 -11.36
N VAL A 40 -10.24 -14.50 -10.68
CA VAL A 40 -9.19 -14.03 -9.76
C VAL A 40 -9.46 -14.62 -8.38
N THR A 41 -8.48 -15.27 -7.76
CA THR A 41 -8.68 -15.88 -6.44
C THR A 41 -8.94 -14.82 -5.37
N PRO A 42 -9.65 -15.16 -4.27
CA PRO A 42 -9.88 -14.23 -3.16
C PRO A 42 -8.60 -13.66 -2.57
N PHE A 43 -7.52 -14.46 -2.53
CA PHE A 43 -6.20 -14.02 -2.07
C PHE A 43 -5.65 -12.90 -2.94
N LEU A 44 -5.61 -13.12 -4.25
CA LEU A 44 -5.08 -12.14 -5.18
C LEU A 44 -5.94 -10.89 -5.24
N LEU A 45 -7.27 -11.05 -5.27
CA LEU A 45 -8.21 -9.93 -5.26
C LEU A 45 -8.05 -9.05 -4.01
N TYR A 46 -7.89 -9.67 -2.84
CA TYR A 46 -7.67 -8.97 -1.58
C TYR A 46 -6.43 -8.06 -1.65
N HIS A 47 -5.28 -8.58 -2.08
CA HIS A 47 -4.05 -7.79 -2.13
C HIS A 47 -4.07 -6.71 -3.21
N ILE A 48 -4.67 -6.99 -4.36
CA ILE A 48 -4.85 -5.98 -5.41
C ILE A 48 -5.72 -4.84 -4.88
N MET A 49 -6.89 -5.14 -4.32
CA MET A 49 -7.80 -4.12 -3.79
C MET A 49 -7.18 -3.34 -2.63
N GLN A 50 -6.49 -4.02 -1.70
CA GLN A 50 -5.81 -3.35 -0.60
C GLN A 50 -4.69 -2.43 -1.08
N SER A 51 -3.89 -2.83 -2.06
CA SER A 51 -2.80 -2.01 -2.59
C SER A 51 -3.31 -0.76 -3.32
N ILE A 52 -4.40 -0.87 -4.09
CA ILE A 52 -5.05 0.27 -4.74
C ILE A 52 -5.68 1.21 -3.72
N PHE A 53 -6.36 0.67 -2.70
CA PHE A 53 -6.96 1.48 -1.65
C PHE A 53 -5.89 2.28 -0.89
N LEU A 54 -4.79 1.63 -0.52
CA LEU A 54 -3.69 2.28 0.18
C LEU A 54 -3.00 3.35 -0.67
N SER A 55 -2.83 3.14 -1.97
CA SER A 55 -2.21 4.14 -2.84
C SER A 55 -3.08 5.39 -3.00
N ILE A 56 -4.40 5.21 -3.15
CA ILE A 56 -5.36 6.32 -3.17
C ILE A 56 -5.34 7.06 -1.82
N LEU A 57 -5.39 6.33 -0.70
CA LEU A 57 -5.37 6.92 0.64
C LEU A 57 -4.08 7.71 0.87
N TYR A 58 -2.93 7.14 0.52
CA TYR A 58 -1.64 7.81 0.61
C TYR A 58 -1.61 9.08 -0.23
N PHE A 59 -2.08 9.03 -1.48
CA PHE A 59 -2.15 10.19 -2.36
C PHE A 59 -2.98 11.32 -1.73
N ILE A 60 -4.18 11.02 -1.22
CA ILE A 60 -5.06 12.01 -0.59
C ILE A 60 -4.37 12.65 0.63
N ILE A 61 -3.78 11.84 1.52
CA ILE A 61 -3.09 12.34 2.72
C ILE A 61 -1.89 13.20 2.34
N ALA A 62 -1.09 12.76 1.36
CA ALA A 62 0.09 13.50 0.90
C ALA A 62 -0.29 14.86 0.30
N THR A 63 -1.29 14.90 -0.58
CA THR A 63 -1.77 16.17 -1.18
C THR A 63 -2.34 17.12 -0.13
N LEU A 64 -3.09 16.61 0.87
CA LEU A 64 -3.57 17.43 1.98
C LEU A 64 -2.42 17.95 2.86
N ALA A 65 -1.41 17.10 3.13
CA ALA A 65 -0.23 17.51 3.88
C ALA A 65 0.56 18.61 3.14
N GLU A 66 0.72 18.51 1.82
CA GLU A 66 1.34 19.55 1.01
C GLU A 66 0.59 20.89 1.09
N LEU A 67 -0.75 20.86 1.05
CA LEU A 67 -1.56 22.05 1.23
C LEU A 67 -1.33 22.69 2.61
N VAL A 68 -1.30 21.87 3.67
CA VAL A 68 -0.99 22.34 5.03
C VAL A 68 0.41 22.93 5.09
N TYR A 69 1.40 22.26 4.52
CA TYR A 69 2.79 22.74 4.47
C TYR A 69 2.89 24.09 3.76
N ALA A 70 2.18 24.29 2.65
CA ALA A 70 2.15 25.56 1.93
C ALA A 70 1.65 26.73 2.80
N ILE A 71 0.75 26.47 3.75
CA ILE A 71 0.29 27.46 4.74
C ILE A 71 1.37 27.68 5.81
N LEU A 72 1.88 26.59 6.40
CA LEU A 72 2.86 26.65 7.49
C LEU A 72 4.16 27.35 7.08
N TYR A 73 4.60 27.21 5.83
CA TYR A 73 5.80 27.88 5.32
C TYR A 73 5.71 29.41 5.33
N ARG A 74 4.51 30.00 5.33
CA ARG A 74 4.31 31.46 5.35
C ARG A 74 4.40 32.07 6.75
N ILE A 75 4.32 31.25 7.80
CA ILE A 75 4.34 31.74 9.18
C ILE A 75 5.75 31.56 9.75
N PRO A 76 6.44 32.66 10.15
CA PRO A 76 7.75 32.57 10.81
C PRO A 76 7.69 31.69 12.06
N LEU A 77 8.79 31.00 12.39
CA LEU A 77 8.92 29.99 13.47
C LEU A 77 8.17 28.67 13.22
N ILE A 78 6.96 28.71 12.65
CA ILE A 78 6.15 27.50 12.37
C ILE A 78 6.64 26.79 11.10
N ASN A 79 7.26 27.52 10.17
CA ASN A 79 7.87 26.98 8.95
C ASN A 79 8.96 25.90 9.18
N ALA A 80 9.44 25.73 10.42
CA ALA A 80 10.36 24.65 10.79
C ALA A 80 9.69 23.26 10.81
N ILE A 81 8.37 23.18 11.05
CA ILE A 81 7.66 21.91 11.17
C ILE A 81 7.73 21.09 9.87
N PRO A 82 7.36 21.65 8.69
CA PRO A 82 7.49 20.92 7.43
C PRO A 82 8.94 20.55 7.09
N TYR A 83 9.91 21.38 7.51
CA TYR A 83 11.33 21.11 7.30
C TYR A 83 11.78 19.86 8.07
N PHE A 84 11.48 19.78 9.37
CA PHE A 84 11.85 18.62 10.18
C PHE A 84 11.09 17.35 9.75
N ALA A 85 9.83 17.48 9.34
CA ALA A 85 9.03 16.34 8.87
C ALA A 85 9.61 15.69 7.59
N ASN A 86 10.25 16.49 6.73
CA ASN A 86 10.83 16.04 5.46
C ASN A 86 12.37 15.94 5.49
N MET A 87 13.00 16.19 6.64
CA MET A 87 14.45 16.17 6.75
C MET A 87 14.99 14.76 6.46
N PRO A 88 15.96 14.62 5.54
CA PRO A 88 16.57 13.33 5.23
C PRO A 88 17.41 12.85 6.42
N LEU A 89 17.19 11.61 6.83
CA LEU A 89 17.89 11.01 7.97
C LEU A 89 18.99 10.05 7.47
N PRO A 90 20.28 10.26 7.81
CA PRO A 90 21.38 9.43 7.31
C PRO A 90 21.22 7.95 7.64
N PHE A 91 20.71 7.62 8.83
CA PHE A 91 20.47 6.25 9.27
C PHE A 91 19.26 5.59 8.59
N LEU A 92 18.43 6.35 7.87
CA LEU A 92 17.35 5.84 7.02
C LEU A 92 17.71 5.92 5.53
N PHE A 93 19.00 5.84 5.19
CA PHE A 93 19.48 5.91 3.81
C PHE A 93 19.08 7.21 3.08
N GLY A 94 18.97 8.32 3.83
CA GLY A 94 18.55 9.61 3.28
C GLY A 94 17.04 9.79 3.11
N LEU A 95 16.22 8.80 3.52
CA LEU A 95 14.78 8.97 3.59
C LEU A 95 14.39 9.85 4.78
N SER A 96 13.31 10.63 4.63
CA SER A 96 12.66 11.26 5.78
C SER A 96 12.00 10.22 6.69
N ALA A 97 11.68 10.58 7.92
CA ALA A 97 10.98 9.68 8.83
C ALA A 97 9.63 9.19 8.25
N ILE A 98 8.90 10.07 7.58
CA ILE A 98 7.62 9.75 6.92
C ILE A 98 7.84 8.77 5.76
N GLN A 99 8.85 9.03 4.92
CA GLN A 99 9.21 8.14 3.81
C GLN A 99 9.65 6.78 4.33
N GLY A 100 10.53 6.73 5.34
CA GLY A 100 11.00 5.51 5.96
C GLY A 100 9.85 4.66 6.52
N LEU A 101 8.90 5.28 7.22
CA LEU A 101 7.70 4.59 7.72
C LEU A 101 6.83 4.05 6.58
N THR A 102 6.60 4.85 5.55
CA THR A 102 5.80 4.47 4.38
C THR A 102 6.45 3.30 3.63
N THR A 103 7.77 3.38 3.39
CA THR A 103 8.55 2.31 2.76
C THR A 103 8.50 1.03 3.60
N ALA A 104 8.69 1.13 4.92
CA ALA A 104 8.61 -0.03 5.81
C ALA A 104 7.23 -0.69 5.77
N LEU A 105 6.15 0.10 5.73
CA LEU A 105 4.79 -0.41 5.60
C LEU A 105 4.57 -1.13 4.27
N ILE A 106 5.01 -0.54 3.15
CA ILE A 106 4.91 -1.16 1.82
C ILE A 106 5.70 -2.48 1.78
N LEU A 107 6.92 -2.49 2.32
CA LEU A 107 7.76 -3.69 2.38
C LEU A 107 7.12 -4.78 3.27
N TYR A 108 6.56 -4.40 4.42
CA TYR A 108 5.81 -5.33 5.27
C TYR A 108 4.69 -6.03 4.50
N LEU A 109 3.86 -5.26 3.76
CA LEU A 109 2.77 -5.78 2.96
C LEU A 109 3.26 -6.65 1.79
N ALA A 110 4.31 -6.21 1.09
CA ALA A 110 4.89 -6.94 -0.03
C ALA A 110 5.49 -8.28 0.41
N ILE A 111 6.27 -8.29 1.51
CA ILE A 111 6.91 -9.50 2.02
C ILE A 111 5.86 -10.49 2.54
N THR A 112 4.90 -10.03 3.35
CA THR A 112 3.88 -10.92 3.92
C THR A 112 2.95 -11.51 2.85
N SER A 113 2.53 -10.72 1.85
CA SER A 113 1.78 -11.23 0.71
C SER A 113 2.62 -12.17 -0.17
N PHE A 114 3.92 -11.88 -0.35
CA PHE A 114 4.83 -12.80 -1.00
C PHE A 114 4.97 -14.12 -0.24
N MET A 115 4.81 -14.14 1.09
CA MET A 115 4.77 -15.37 1.90
C MET A 115 3.44 -16.15 1.76
N GLY A 116 2.47 -15.62 1.01
CA GLY A 116 1.12 -16.20 0.90
C GLY A 116 0.25 -15.91 2.12
N LEU A 117 0.62 -14.92 2.93
CA LEU A 117 -0.17 -14.48 4.08
C LEU A 117 -1.04 -13.30 3.68
N TYR A 118 -2.25 -13.25 4.22
CA TYR A 118 -3.09 -12.07 4.10
C TYR A 118 -2.58 -10.98 5.04
N SER A 119 -1.73 -10.10 4.50
CA SER A 119 -1.21 -8.91 5.15
C SER A 119 -2.33 -8.07 5.76
N TYR A 120 -2.21 -7.73 7.04
CA TYR A 120 -3.27 -7.09 7.79
C TYR A 120 -2.85 -5.70 8.27
N ILE A 121 -3.69 -4.72 7.97
CA ILE A 121 -3.66 -3.37 8.54
C ILE A 121 -5.04 -3.15 9.17
N PRO A 122 -5.11 -2.84 10.48
CA PRO A 122 -6.38 -2.54 11.14
C PRO A 122 -7.20 -1.51 10.36
N TRP A 123 -8.52 -1.65 10.34
CA TRP A 123 -9.46 -0.81 9.58
C TRP A 123 -9.38 -0.97 8.06
N VAL A 124 -8.20 -0.82 7.45
CA VAL A 124 -8.04 -0.95 6.00
C VAL A 124 -8.39 -2.36 5.56
N SER A 125 -7.77 -3.37 6.17
CA SER A 125 -8.01 -4.77 5.82
C SER A 125 -9.44 -5.19 6.12
N ASP A 126 -10.10 -4.61 7.13
CA ASP A 126 -11.51 -4.91 7.45
C ASP A 126 -12.45 -4.39 6.36
N ILE A 127 -12.23 -3.16 5.89
CA ILE A 127 -12.95 -2.59 4.74
C ILE A 127 -12.76 -3.47 3.51
N ILE A 128 -11.52 -3.89 3.22
CA ILE A 128 -11.24 -4.74 2.05
C ILE A 128 -11.88 -6.13 2.18
N ASN A 129 -11.83 -6.74 3.36
CA ASN A 129 -12.45 -8.05 3.60
C ASN A 129 -13.96 -8.02 3.35
N ILE A 130 -14.66 -6.97 3.79
CA ILE A 130 -16.09 -6.78 3.54
C ILE A 130 -16.37 -6.71 2.02
N ASN A 131 -15.58 -5.93 1.29
CA ASN A 131 -15.76 -5.70 -0.14
C ASN A 131 -15.32 -6.88 -1.03
N THR A 132 -14.44 -7.75 -0.55
CA THR A 132 -13.94 -8.92 -1.28
C THR A 132 -14.69 -10.21 -0.93
N GLY A 133 -15.70 -10.14 -0.06
CA GLY A 133 -16.54 -11.28 0.31
C GLY A 133 -15.84 -12.30 1.21
N ARG A 134 -14.73 -11.93 1.86
CA ARG A 134 -14.00 -12.81 2.78
C ARG A 134 -14.58 -12.67 4.19
N LYS A 135 -15.45 -13.61 4.57
CA LYS A 135 -15.91 -13.83 5.96
C LYS A 135 -15.20 -15.02 6.61
#